data_AF-A0AAN4JE03-F1
#
_entry.id   AF-A0AAN4JE03-F1
#
_cell.length_a   1.000
_cell.length_b   1.000
_cell.length_c   1.000
_cell.angle_alpha   90.00
_cell.angle_beta   90.00
_cell.angle_gamma   90.00
#
_symmetry.space_group_name_H-M   'P 1'
#
loop_
_entity.id
_entity.type
_entity.pdbx_description
1 polymer ?
#
loop_
_entity_poly.entity_id
_entity_poly.type
_entity_poly.pdbx_seq_one_letter_code
_entity_poly.pdbx_strand_id
1 'polypeptide(L)' 'MTDKKNISVGVRLSEAQNNLLLQLVQEGKAKTVSQAIHYLINQQIILNSK' A
#
# COMPACT_ATOMS: atom_id res chain seq x y z
N MET A 1 -14.57 5.77 22.03
CA MET A 1 -13.59 5.73 20.93
C MET A 1 -14.00 4.57 20.05
N THR A 2 -14.45 4.80 18.82
CA THR A 2 -14.87 3.72 17.93
C THR A 2 -13.59 2.98 17.51
N ASP A 3 -13.39 1.77 18.03
CA ASP A 3 -12.26 0.92 17.65
C ASP A 3 -12.21 0.81 16.13
N LYS A 4 -11.18 1.39 15.51
CA LYS A 4 -10.90 1.20 14.09
C LYS A 4 -10.55 -0.28 13.93
N LYS A 5 -11.48 -1.05 13.37
CA LYS A 5 -11.26 -2.46 13.06
C LYS A 5 -10.10 -2.55 12.06
N ASN A 6 -8.92 -2.95 12.54
CA ASN A 6 -7.78 -3.22 11.68
C ASN A 6 -7.99 -4.59 11.01
N ILE A 7 -8.03 -4.61 9.69
CA ILE A 7 -8.07 -5.84 8.89
C ILE A 7 -6.65 -6.07 8.37
N SER A 8 -6.08 -7.23 8.70
CA SER A 8 -4.75 -7.63 8.23
C SER A 8 -4.89 -8.61 7.08
N VAL A 9 -4.09 -8.43 6.04
CA VAL A 9 -4.07 -9.30 4.85
C VAL A 9 -2.63 -9.72 4.57
N GLY A 10 -2.40 -11.02 4.41
CA GLY A 10 -1.13 -11.58 3.95
C GLY A 10 -1.21 -11.88 2.45
N VAL A 11 -0.20 -11.45 1.68
CA VAL A 11 -0.15 -11.64 0.23
C VAL A 11 1.24 -12.12 -0.19
N ARG A 12 1.30 -13.01 -1.18
CA ARG A 12 2.56 -13.37 -1.84
C ARG A 12 2.82 -12.43 -2.99
N LEU A 13 4.01 -11.84 -3.02
CA LEU A 13 4.42 -10.91 -4.05
C LEU A 13 5.50 -11.54 -4.93
N SER A 14 5.46 -11.19 -6.21
CA SER A 14 6.62 -11.36 -7.08
C SER A 14 7.73 -10.38 -6.70
N GLU A 15 8.96 -10.67 -7.12
CA GLU A 15 10.11 -9.80 -6.87
C GLU A 15 9.91 -8.39 -7.45
N ALA A 16 9.35 -8.28 -8.66
CA ALA A 16 9.03 -7.00 -9.29
C ALA A 16 8.05 -6.16 -8.45
N GLN A 17 7.01 -6.79 -7.89
CA GLN A 17 6.05 -6.11 -7.01
C GLN A 17 6.71 -5.66 -5.70
N ASN A 18 7.55 -6.51 -5.11
CA ASN A 18 8.28 -6.14 -3.91
C ASN A 18 9.23 -4.95 -4.16
N ASN A 19 9.96 -4.97 -5.27
CA ASN A 19 10.89 -3.90 -5.65
C ASN A 19 10.17 -2.57 -5.88
N LEU A 20 8.99 -2.59 -6.52
CA LEU A 20 8.15 -1.41 -6.66
C LEU A 20 7.77 -0.82 -5.30
N LEU A 21 7.34 -1.67 -4.36
CA LEU A 21 6.95 -1.20 -3.02
C LEU A 21 8.14 -0.62 -2.25
N LEU A 22 9.32 -1.24 -2.35
CA LEU A 22 10.55 -0.72 -1.75
C LEU A 22 10.96 0.63 -2.37
N GLN A 23 10.82 0.78 -3.69
CA GLN A 23 11.09 2.04 -4.37
C GLN A 23 10.16 3.16 -3.87
N LEU A 24 8.86 2.89 -3.68
CA LEU A 24 7.92 3.87 -3.12
C LEU A 24 8.31 4.32 -1.71
N VAL A 25 8.89 3.42 -0.91
CA VAL A 25 9.42 3.76 0.42
C VAL A 25 10.68 4.62 0.30
N GLN A 26 11.61 4.27 -0.60
CA GLN A 26 12.83 5.03 -0.85
C GLN A 26 12.55 6.44 -1.37
N GLU A 27 11.55 6.60 -2.24
CA GLU A 27 11.08 7.89 -2.76
C GLU A 27 10.33 8.74 -1.70
N GLY A 28 10.14 8.22 -0.48
CA GLY A 28 9.46 8.93 0.60
C GLY A 28 7.94 9.02 0.44
N LYS A 29 7.35 8.32 -0.55
CA LYS A 29 5.89 8.27 -0.77
C LYS A 29 5.17 7.48 0.34
N ALA A 30 5.88 6.59 1.03
CA ALA A 30 5.38 5.82 2.16
C ALA A 30 6.50 5.51 3.17
N LYS A 31 6.16 5.29 4.44
CA LYS A 31 7.16 4.96 5.48
C LYS A 31 7.48 3.47 5.60
N THR A 32 6.55 2.61 5.18
CA THR A 32 6.69 1.16 5.24
C THR A 32 6.07 0.53 3.99
N VAL A 33 6.40 -0.73 3.72
CA VAL A 33 5.82 -1.51 2.61
C VAL A 33 4.28 -1.57 2.73
N SER A 34 3.74 -1.77 3.94
CA SER A 34 2.30 -1.76 4.17
C SER A 34 1.66 -0.40 3.83
N GLN A 35 2.34 0.70 4.17
CA GLN A 35 1.87 2.04 3.80
C GLN A 35 1.98 2.28 2.28
N ALA A 36 2.99 1.72 1.61
CA ALA A 36 3.11 1.79 0.15
C ALA A 36 1.96 1.03 -0.53
N ILE A 37 1.56 -0.13 -0.01
CA ILE A 37 0.37 -0.86 -0.49
C ILE A 37 -0.88 0.00 -0.29
N HIS A 38 -1.09 0.58 0.89
CA HIS A 38 -2.22 1.48 1.15
C HIS A 38 -2.22 2.68 0.19
N TYR A 39 -1.06 3.26 -0.08
CA TYR A 39 -0.90 4.36 -1.02
C TYR A 39 -1.39 3.96 -2.43
N LEU A 40 -0.97 2.80 -2.93
CA LEU A 40 -1.39 2.29 -4.24
C LEU A 40 -2.88 1.96 -4.30
N ILE A 41 -3.45 1.34 -3.24
CA ILE A 41 -4.89 1.06 -3.16
C ILE A 41 -5.68 2.37 -3.22
N ASN A 42 -5.31 3.36 -2.41
CA ASN A 42 -5.98 4.66 -2.39
C ASN A 42 -5.87 5.37 -3.74
N GLN A 43 -4.71 5.30 -4.39
CA GLN A 43 -4.52 5.85 -5.73
C GLN A 43 -5.48 5.22 -6.75
N GLN A 44 -5.63 3.90 -6.74
CA GLN A 44 -6.57 3.20 -7.62
C GLN A 44 -8.03 3.54 -7.30
N ILE A 45 -8.40 3.62 -6.01
CA ILE A 45 -9.75 4.03 -5.62
C ILE A 45 -10.07 5.41 -6.18
N ILE A 46 -9.17 6.39 -6.03
CA ILE A 46 -9.38 7.76 -6.51
C ILE A 46 -9.46 7.81 -8.04
N LEU A 47 -8.57 7.12 -8.75
CA LEU A 47 -8.52 7.12 -10.21
C LEU A 47 -9.72 6.41 -10.85
N ASN A 48 -10.25 5.37 -10.20
CA ASN A 48 -11.36 4.57 -10.70
C ASN A 48 -12.73 4.95 -10.10
N SER A 49 -12.81 5.97 -9.23
CA SER A 49 -14.07 6.46 -8.64
C SER A 49 -14.92 7.31 -9.60
N LYS A 50 -14.82 7.07 -10.92
CA LYS A 50 -15.61 7.74 -11.96
C LYS A 50 -16.75 6.86 -12.46
#